data_AF-A0A3M8DD69-F1
#
_entry.id   AF-A0A3M8DD69-F1
#
_cell.length_a   1.000
_cell.length_b   1.000
_cell.length_c   1.000
_cell.angle_alpha   90.00
_cell.angle_beta   90.00
_cell.angle_gamma   90.00
#
_symmetry.space_group_name_H-M   'P 1'
#
loop_
_entity.id
_entity.type
_entity.pdbx_description
1 polymer ?
#
loop_
_entity_poly.entity_id
_entity_poly.type
_entity_poly.pdbx_seq_one_letter_code
_entity_poly.pdbx_strand_id
1 'polypeptide(L)'
;MANSSEVSRIVTYSTEKSKETQNYAYRGQEQVKELEERISTIHQSTVEMEETVTKLNGSAEQIKNVIQIVQQIAQQTNLLALNSAIEAARAGEHGKGFSVVAGEVRKLSEQTQVSVKQISSLIGETSLYTQSVVQSINNVQSLVSNGLKESEATRRAFDQIASSMQESITQIDRVEAEMKILVRSIDEIGMASDKVAMSADTLNTTAQHL
;
A
#
# COMPACT_ATOMS: atom_id res chain seq x y z
N MET A 1 -14.67 34.64 -43.81
CA MET A 1 -14.39 35.10 -42.42
C MET A 1 -15.09 34.28 -41.34
N ALA A 2 -16.40 34.00 -41.42
CA ALA A 2 -17.13 33.24 -40.38
C ALA A 2 -16.50 31.86 -40.03
N ASN A 3 -16.05 31.09 -41.02
CA ASN A 3 -15.41 29.79 -40.78
C ASN A 3 -14.03 29.90 -40.10
N SER A 4 -13.32 31.03 -40.27
CA SER A 4 -12.00 31.25 -39.64
C SER A 4 -12.14 31.57 -38.15
N SER A 5 -13.14 32.37 -37.77
CA SER A 5 -13.46 32.64 -36.36
C SER A 5 -13.95 31.39 -35.63
N GLU A 6 -14.71 30.53 -36.32
CA GLU A 6 -15.18 29.28 -35.74
C GLU A 6 -14.03 28.31 -35.45
N VAL A 7 -13.10 28.16 -36.40
CA VAL A 7 -11.92 27.31 -36.22
C VAL A 7 -11.00 27.84 -35.13
N SER A 8 -10.76 29.16 -35.06
CA SER A 8 -9.96 29.78 -33.99
C SER A 8 -10.58 29.52 -32.60
N ARG A 9 -11.91 29.54 -32.50
CA ARG A 9 -12.61 29.18 -31.27
C ARG A 9 -12.42 27.70 -30.90
N ILE A 10 -12.49 26.80 -31.88
CA ILE A 10 -12.26 25.35 -31.65
C ILE A 10 -10.82 25.11 -31.19
N VAL A 11 -9.83 25.71 -31.85
CA VAL A 11 -8.41 25.63 -31.45
C VAL A 11 -8.23 26.07 -30.00
N THR A 12 -8.77 27.24 -29.64
CA THR A 12 -8.66 27.78 -28.28
C THR A 12 -9.27 26.83 -27.25
N TYR A 13 -10.48 26.34 -27.53
CA TYR A 13 -11.18 25.37 -26.67
C TYR A 13 -10.41 24.06 -26.52
N SER A 14 -9.90 23.50 -27.63
CA SER A 14 -9.10 22.27 -27.62
C SER A 14 -7.79 22.43 -26.86
N THR A 15 -7.11 23.57 -26.99
CA THR A 15 -5.89 23.87 -26.22
C THR A 15 -6.19 23.99 -24.73
N GLU A 16 -7.27 24.69 -24.36
CA GLU A 16 -7.70 24.82 -22.97
C GLU A 16 -8.03 23.45 -22.36
N LYS A 17 -8.85 22.64 -23.04
CA LYS A 17 -9.15 21.28 -22.60
C LYS A 17 -7.92 20.41 -22.52
N SER A 18 -6.98 20.56 -23.44
CA SER A 18 -5.75 19.78 -23.41
C SER A 18 -4.87 20.12 -22.21
N LYS A 19 -4.75 21.40 -21.88
CA LYS A 19 -4.04 21.88 -20.69
C LYS A 19 -4.73 21.44 -19.41
N GLU A 20 -6.05 21.46 -19.36
CA GLU A 20 -6.84 20.98 -18.23
C GLU A 20 -6.59 19.48 -17.98
N THR A 21 -6.67 18.63 -19.02
CA THR A 21 -6.36 17.20 -18.92
C THR A 21 -4.91 16.95 -18.49
N GLN A 22 -3.95 17.73 -19.02
CA GLN A 22 -2.56 17.64 -18.60
C GLN A 22 -2.39 17.96 -17.10
N ASN A 23 -3.10 18.98 -16.60
CA ASN A 23 -3.10 19.32 -15.18
C ASN A 23 -3.69 18.18 -14.33
N TYR A 24 -4.79 17.56 -14.76
CA TYR A 24 -5.33 16.37 -14.07
C TYR A 24 -4.33 15.22 -14.03
N ALA A 25 -3.55 15.00 -15.09
CA ALA A 25 -2.50 13.99 -15.08
C ALA A 25 -1.39 14.31 -14.06
N TYR A 26 -0.94 15.56 -13.97
CA TYR A 26 0.04 15.98 -12.96
C TYR A 26 -0.49 15.81 -11.52
N ARG A 27 -1.75 16.20 -11.27
CA ARG A 27 -2.40 15.98 -9.98
C ARG A 27 -2.54 14.49 -9.65
N GLY A 28 -2.79 13.66 -10.67
CA GLY A 28 -2.80 12.21 -10.54
C GLY A 28 -1.45 11.65 -10.12
N GLN A 29 -0.35 12.12 -10.73
CA GLN A 29 1.01 11.75 -10.34
C GLN A 29 1.32 12.13 -8.89
N GLU A 30 0.93 13.33 -8.45
CA GLU A 30 1.13 13.79 -7.08
C GLU A 30 0.38 12.89 -6.09
N GLN A 31 -0.87 12.52 -6.37
CA GLN A 31 -1.63 11.59 -5.54
C GLN A 31 -1.02 10.20 -5.49
N VAL A 32 -0.49 9.70 -6.61
CA VAL A 32 0.22 8.40 -6.65
C VAL A 32 1.49 8.47 -5.81
N LYS A 33 2.23 9.57 -5.86
CA LYS A 33 3.42 9.77 -5.02
C LYS A 33 3.07 9.76 -3.53
N GLU A 34 2.02 10.47 -3.12
CA GLU A 34 1.54 10.41 -1.73
C GLU A 34 1.13 8.99 -1.32
N LEU A 35 0.52 8.23 -2.24
CA LEU A 35 0.15 6.84 -2.00
C LEU A 35 1.39 5.96 -1.80
N GLU A 36 2.43 6.12 -2.62
CA GLU A 36 3.72 5.42 -2.48
C GLU A 36 4.37 5.70 -1.11
N GLU A 37 4.35 6.96 -0.65
CA GLU A 37 4.86 7.35 0.67
C GLU A 37 4.08 6.67 1.82
N ARG A 38 2.74 6.60 1.70
CA ARG A 38 1.89 5.91 2.67
C ARG A 38 2.15 4.40 2.67
N ILE A 39 2.32 3.78 1.50
CA ILE A 39 2.65 2.36 1.38
C ILE A 39 4.03 2.07 1.98
N SER A 40 5.01 2.95 1.78
CA SER A 40 6.33 2.84 2.41
C SER A 40 6.23 2.93 3.95
N THR A 41 5.36 3.78 4.47
CA THR A 41 5.11 3.88 5.91
C THR A 41 4.50 2.58 6.46
N ILE A 42 3.52 2.02 5.75
CA ILE A 42 2.92 0.72 6.10
C ILE A 42 3.99 -0.38 6.11
N HIS A 43 4.87 -0.40 5.09
CA HIS A 43 5.98 -1.35 5.04
C HIS A 43 6.86 -1.27 6.29
N GLN A 44 7.30 -0.07 6.65
CA GLN A 44 8.13 0.14 7.83
C GLN A 44 7.43 -0.33 9.11
N SER A 45 6.15 -0.01 9.29
CA SER A 45 5.37 -0.49 10.44
C SER A 45 5.25 -2.02 10.47
N THR A 46 5.15 -2.69 9.32
CA THR A 46 5.14 -4.17 9.29
C THR A 46 6.47 -4.79 9.69
N VAL A 47 7.59 -4.17 9.34
CA VAL A 47 8.93 -4.61 9.77
C VAL A 47 9.08 -4.47 11.29
N GLU A 48 8.63 -3.35 11.85
CA GLU A 48 8.65 -3.14 13.32
C GLU A 48 7.74 -4.13 14.07
N MET A 49 6.58 -4.44 13.49
CA MET A 49 5.69 -5.48 14.02
C MET A 49 6.36 -6.86 14.01
N GLU A 50 7.05 -7.20 12.92
CA GLU A 50 7.78 -8.48 12.80
C GLU A 50 8.87 -8.61 13.88
N GLU A 51 9.64 -7.56 14.11
CA GLU A 51 10.67 -7.54 15.15
C GLU A 51 10.04 -7.71 16.55
N THR A 52 8.93 -7.03 16.81
CA THR A 52 8.22 -7.11 18.10
C THR A 52 7.68 -8.51 18.35
N VAL A 53 7.07 -9.14 17.34
CA VAL A 53 6.56 -10.52 17.43
C VAL A 53 7.70 -11.52 17.62
N THR A 54 8.84 -11.30 16.97
CA THR A 54 10.05 -12.12 17.16
C THR A 54 10.54 -12.06 18.61
N LYS A 55 10.61 -10.86 19.20
CA LYS A 55 10.96 -10.67 20.63
C LYS A 55 9.94 -11.34 21.55
N LEU A 56 8.66 -11.24 21.24
CA LEU A 56 7.59 -11.89 22.02
C LEU A 56 7.72 -13.42 21.99
N ASN A 57 7.99 -14.00 20.83
CA ASN A 57 8.22 -15.44 20.70
C ASN A 57 9.46 -15.90 21.48
N GLY A 58 10.55 -15.12 21.43
CA GLY A 58 11.74 -15.36 22.26
C GLY A 58 11.43 -15.33 23.76
N SER A 59 10.61 -14.38 24.20
CA SER A 59 10.18 -14.27 25.60
C SER A 59 9.30 -15.45 26.04
N ALA A 60 8.41 -15.92 25.15
CA ALA A 60 7.58 -17.10 25.40
C ALA A 60 8.43 -18.38 25.60
N GLU A 61 9.45 -18.59 24.78
CA GLU A 61 10.39 -19.71 24.95
C GLU A 61 11.20 -19.59 26.26
N GLN A 62 11.62 -18.38 26.66
CA GLN A 62 12.25 -18.18 27.97
C GLN A 62 11.31 -18.54 29.13
N ILE A 63 10.04 -18.11 29.07
CA ILE A 63 9.04 -18.45 30.09
C ILE A 63 8.83 -19.97 30.14
N LYS A 64 8.73 -20.63 28.99
CA LYS A 64 8.60 -22.09 28.90
C LYS A 64 9.75 -22.83 29.60
N ASN A 65 10.99 -22.36 29.43
CA ASN A 65 12.15 -22.91 30.14
C ASN A 65 12.05 -22.73 31.66
N VAL A 66 11.64 -21.55 32.13
CA VAL A 66 11.41 -21.30 33.56
C VAL A 66 10.32 -22.22 34.11
N ILE A 67 9.23 -22.38 33.37
CA ILE A 67 8.11 -23.24 33.75
C ILE A 67 8.54 -24.71 33.86
N GLN A 68 9.42 -25.21 32.98
CA GLN A 68 10.00 -26.54 33.11
C GLN A 68 10.82 -26.71 34.39
N ILE A 69 11.62 -25.71 34.77
CA ILE A 69 12.40 -25.73 36.02
C ILE A 69 11.46 -25.75 37.23
N VAL A 70 10.42 -24.91 37.24
CA VAL A 70 9.45 -24.87 38.35
C VAL A 70 8.69 -26.20 38.46
N GLN A 71 8.33 -26.83 37.33
CA GLN A 71 7.72 -28.16 37.32
C GLN A 71 8.64 -29.21 37.96
N GLN A 72 9.93 -29.19 37.63
CA GLN A 72 10.93 -30.09 38.22
C GLN A 72 11.07 -29.87 39.74
N ILE A 73 11.15 -28.61 40.17
CA ILE A 73 11.21 -28.24 41.60
C ILE A 73 9.96 -28.75 42.33
N ALA A 74 8.77 -28.51 41.78
CA ALA A 74 7.52 -28.95 42.40
C ALA A 74 7.42 -30.48 42.48
N GLN A 75 7.94 -31.20 41.48
CA GLN A 75 8.02 -32.67 41.50
C GLN A 75 9.01 -33.18 42.55
N GLN A 76 10.18 -32.54 42.68
CA GLN A 76 11.18 -32.89 43.68
C GLN A 76 10.70 -32.59 45.10
N THR A 77 10.06 -31.44 45.33
CA THR A 77 9.46 -31.07 46.63
C THR A 77 8.35 -32.04 47.01
N ASN A 78 7.53 -32.48 46.04
CA ASN A 78 6.53 -33.52 46.28
C ASN A 78 7.15 -34.84 46.75
N LEU A 79 8.26 -35.25 46.13
CA LEU A 79 9.02 -36.45 46.51
C LEU A 79 9.65 -36.32 47.91
N LEU A 80 10.21 -35.15 48.23
CA LEU A 80 10.77 -34.85 49.55
C LEU A 80 9.69 -34.85 50.65
N ALA A 81 8.52 -34.29 50.35
CA ALA A 81 7.37 -34.28 51.25
C ALA A 81 6.85 -35.71 51.50
N LEU A 82 6.81 -36.55 50.46
CA LEU A 82 6.46 -37.96 50.60
C LEU A 82 7.43 -38.71 51.51
N ASN A 83 8.74 -38.56 51.27
CA ASN A 83 9.77 -39.17 52.12
C ASN A 83 9.66 -38.69 53.58
N SER A 84 9.39 -37.40 53.79
CA SER A 84 9.21 -36.82 55.12
C SER A 84 7.97 -37.37 55.82
N ALA A 85 6.86 -37.58 55.09
CA ALA A 85 5.66 -38.20 55.62
C ALA A 85 5.89 -39.66 56.04
N ILE A 86 6.67 -40.42 55.25
CA ILE A 86 7.05 -41.80 55.58
C ILE A 86 7.90 -41.83 56.87
N GLU A 87 8.91 -40.97 56.98
CA GLU A 87 9.78 -40.95 58.16
C GLU A 87 9.03 -40.45 59.41
N ALA A 88 8.11 -39.50 59.25
CA ALA A 88 7.22 -39.05 60.32
C ALA A 88 6.32 -40.19 60.82
N ALA A 89 5.76 -41.01 59.92
CA ALA A 89 5.01 -42.20 60.31
C ALA A 89 5.87 -43.23 61.06
N ARG A 90 7.14 -43.37 60.66
CA ARG A 90 8.11 -44.28 61.28
C ARG A 90 8.50 -43.86 62.71
N ALA A 91 8.56 -42.55 62.97
CA ALA A 91 8.83 -41.98 64.30
C ALA A 91 7.64 -42.09 65.28
N GLY A 92 6.47 -42.59 64.85
CA GLY A 92 5.30 -42.81 65.69
C GLY A 92 4.75 -41.52 66.32
N GLU A 93 4.53 -41.52 67.63
CA GLU A 93 3.99 -40.36 68.37
C GLU A 93 4.87 -39.09 68.23
N HIS A 94 6.19 -39.25 68.15
CA HIS A 94 7.13 -38.13 68.01
C HIS A 94 7.09 -37.47 66.63
N GLY A 95 6.56 -38.17 65.61
CA GLY A 95 6.50 -37.68 64.23
C GLY A 95 5.20 -36.97 63.85
N LYS A 96 4.18 -36.94 64.73
CA LYS A 96 2.84 -36.39 64.40
C LYS A 96 2.87 -34.96 63.85
N GLY A 97 3.66 -34.07 64.46
CA GLY A 97 3.80 -32.69 63.99
C GLY A 97 4.46 -32.59 62.61
N PHE A 98 5.51 -33.38 62.38
CA PHE A 98 6.19 -33.46 61.07
C PHE A 98 5.30 -34.06 59.99
N SER A 99 4.43 -35.02 60.33
CA SER A 99 3.48 -35.61 59.38
C SER A 99 2.48 -34.59 58.85
N VAL A 100 2.01 -33.65 59.68
CA VAL A 100 1.09 -32.59 59.26
C VAL A 100 1.79 -31.62 58.29
N VAL A 101 3.02 -31.20 58.62
CA VAL A 101 3.81 -30.32 57.76
C VAL A 101 4.11 -30.99 56.43
N ALA A 102 4.52 -32.26 56.43
CA ALA A 102 4.79 -33.02 55.21
C ALA A 102 3.55 -33.11 54.30
N GLY A 103 2.36 -33.32 54.89
CA GLY A 103 1.10 -33.31 54.15
C GLY A 103 0.81 -31.96 53.48
N GLU A 104 1.01 -30.85 54.17
CA GLU A 104 0.78 -29.52 53.62
C GLU A 104 1.78 -29.17 52.51
N VAL A 105 3.07 -29.49 52.69
CA VAL A 105 4.10 -29.31 51.65
C VAL A 105 3.78 -30.14 50.41
N ARG A 106 3.29 -31.37 50.59
CA ARG A 106 2.86 -32.23 49.48
C ARG A 106 1.72 -31.59 48.69
N LYS A 107 0.69 -31.10 49.39
CA LYS A 107 -0.47 -30.44 48.79
C LYS A 107 -0.07 -29.17 48.03
N LEU A 108 0.79 -28.33 48.60
CA LEU A 108 1.36 -27.14 47.93
C LEU A 108 2.14 -27.52 46.66
N SER A 109 2.90 -28.61 46.72
CA SER A 109 3.67 -29.11 45.57
C SER A 109 2.76 -29.60 44.44
N GLU A 110 1.70 -30.37 44.78
CA GLU A 110 0.69 -30.82 43.82
C GLU A 110 -0.05 -29.64 43.19
N GLN A 111 -0.47 -28.65 43.98
CA GLN A 111 -1.10 -27.41 43.49
C GLN A 111 -0.17 -26.65 42.54
N THR A 112 1.11 -26.52 42.89
CA THR A 112 2.12 -25.86 42.04
C THR A 112 2.24 -26.55 40.69
N GLN A 113 2.28 -27.89 40.65
CA GLN A 113 2.33 -28.64 39.38
C GLN A 113 1.09 -28.41 38.50
N VAL A 114 -0.10 -28.30 39.10
CA VAL A 114 -1.33 -27.98 38.37
C VAL A 114 -1.27 -26.58 37.77
N SER A 115 -0.86 -25.57 38.57
CA SER A 115 -0.73 -24.19 38.09
C SER A 115 0.31 -24.06 36.98
N VAL A 116 1.46 -24.73 37.11
CA VAL A 116 2.50 -24.77 36.08
C VAL A 116 1.96 -25.34 34.76
N LYS A 117 1.21 -26.44 34.81
CA LYS A 117 0.58 -27.02 33.61
C LYS A 117 -0.38 -26.04 32.93
N GLN A 118 -1.18 -25.32 33.71
CA GLN A 118 -2.09 -24.29 33.17
C GLN A 118 -1.31 -23.15 32.49
N ILE A 119 -0.25 -22.65 33.13
CA ILE A 119 0.60 -21.61 32.54
C ILE A 119 1.26 -22.12 31.25
N SER A 120 1.75 -23.37 31.23
CA SER A 120 2.33 -23.97 30.02
C SER A 120 1.33 -24.01 28.86
N SER A 121 0.05 -24.27 29.14
CA SER A 121 -1.01 -24.24 28.13
C SER A 121 -1.22 -22.83 27.56
N LEU A 122 -1.30 -21.83 28.43
CA LEU A 122 -1.47 -20.42 28.04
C LEU A 122 -0.29 -19.91 27.20
N ILE A 123 0.94 -20.31 27.53
CA ILE A 123 2.13 -19.99 26.72
C ILE A 123 2.05 -20.68 25.35
N GLY A 124 1.59 -21.93 25.29
CA GLY A 124 1.36 -22.62 24.03
C GLY A 124 0.34 -21.91 23.13
N GLU A 125 -0.79 -21.49 23.68
CA GLU A 125 -1.79 -20.68 22.96
C GLU A 125 -1.22 -19.34 22.49
N THR A 126 -0.44 -18.67 23.35
CA THR A 126 0.24 -17.41 23.00
C THR A 126 1.17 -17.62 21.80
N SER A 127 1.97 -18.69 21.78
CA SER A 127 2.81 -19.01 20.62
C SER A 127 2.00 -19.22 19.33
N LEU A 128 0.85 -19.90 19.40
CA LEU A 128 -0.03 -20.06 18.24
C LEU A 128 -0.55 -18.71 17.72
N TYR A 129 -0.95 -17.81 18.61
CA TYR A 129 -1.35 -16.45 18.22
C TYR A 129 -0.21 -15.68 17.56
N THR A 130 1.00 -15.74 18.12
CA THR A 130 2.17 -15.07 17.51
C THR A 130 2.46 -15.60 16.11
N GLN A 131 2.33 -16.90 15.87
CA GLN A 131 2.53 -17.49 14.55
C GLN A 131 1.48 -17.00 13.54
N SER A 132 0.22 -16.88 13.97
CA SER A 132 -0.85 -16.31 13.14
C SER A 132 -0.60 -14.84 12.79
N VAL A 133 -0.07 -14.07 13.74
CA VAL A 133 0.33 -12.68 13.50
C VAL A 133 1.47 -12.59 12.49
N VAL A 134 2.51 -13.44 12.59
CA VAL A 134 3.60 -13.50 11.58
C VAL A 134 3.04 -13.79 10.19
N GLN A 135 2.12 -14.75 10.05
CA GLN A 135 1.50 -15.04 8.76
C GLN A 135 0.73 -13.84 8.21
N SER A 136 0.02 -13.11 9.08
CA SER A 136 -0.70 -11.89 8.70
C SER A 136 0.25 -10.78 8.25
N ILE A 137 1.37 -10.60 8.94
CA ILE A 137 2.43 -9.65 8.54
C ILE A 137 2.97 -9.99 7.15
N ASN A 138 3.29 -11.25 6.89
CA ASN A 138 3.78 -11.70 5.57
C ASN A 138 2.75 -11.42 4.45
N ASN A 139 1.47 -11.63 4.72
CA ASN A 139 0.41 -11.29 3.77
C ASN A 139 0.36 -9.78 3.49
N VAL A 140 0.46 -8.94 4.53
CA VAL A 140 0.49 -7.48 4.36
C VAL A 140 1.73 -7.04 3.58
N GLN A 141 2.91 -7.61 3.84
CA GLN A 141 4.12 -7.32 3.07
C GLN A 141 3.96 -7.66 1.58
N SER A 142 3.29 -8.77 1.26
CA SER A 142 2.95 -9.12 -0.13
C SER A 142 2.00 -8.10 -0.77
N LEU A 143 0.95 -7.68 -0.04
CA LEU A 143 0.01 -6.66 -0.51
C LEU A 143 0.69 -5.30 -0.74
N VAL A 144 1.59 -4.90 0.15
CA VAL A 144 2.44 -3.70 0.01
C VAL A 144 3.28 -3.78 -1.27
N SER A 145 3.95 -4.91 -1.50
CA SER A 145 4.78 -5.11 -2.69
C SER A 145 3.96 -5.00 -3.99
N ASN A 146 2.77 -5.58 -4.02
CA ASN A 146 1.87 -5.47 -5.17
C ASN A 146 1.33 -4.04 -5.34
N GLY A 147 0.95 -3.38 -4.24
CA GLY A 147 0.49 -1.99 -4.24
C GLY A 147 1.53 -1.01 -4.78
N LEU A 148 2.82 -1.22 -4.49
CA LEU A 148 3.91 -0.43 -5.09
C LEU A 148 3.99 -0.62 -6.60
N LYS A 149 3.90 -1.87 -7.10
CA LYS A 149 3.92 -2.15 -8.55
C LYS A 149 2.73 -1.53 -9.27
N GLU A 150 1.54 -1.61 -8.69
CA GLU A 150 0.32 -1.01 -9.25
C GLU A 150 0.38 0.53 -9.23
N SER A 151 0.94 1.12 -8.16
CA SER A 151 1.19 2.56 -8.06
C SER A 151 2.16 3.01 -9.15
N GLU A 152 3.25 2.28 -9.36
CA GLU A 152 4.23 2.59 -10.40
C GLU A 152 3.63 2.51 -11.82
N ALA A 153 2.78 1.52 -12.08
CA ALA A 153 2.05 1.39 -13.34
C ALA A 153 1.08 2.57 -13.55
N THR A 154 0.37 2.98 -12.49
CA THR A 154 -0.54 4.13 -12.51
C THR A 154 0.21 5.44 -12.75
N ARG A 155 1.37 5.63 -12.12
CA ARG A 155 2.27 6.76 -12.34
C ARG A 155 2.68 6.86 -13.81
N ARG A 156 3.11 5.72 -14.40
CA ARG A 156 3.47 5.64 -15.83
C ARG A 156 2.30 5.98 -16.75
N ALA A 157 1.08 5.55 -16.42
CA ALA A 157 -0.10 5.91 -17.20
C ALA A 157 -0.35 7.43 -17.19
N PHE A 158 -0.19 8.10 -16.03
CA PHE A 158 -0.29 9.55 -15.97
C PHE A 158 0.85 10.27 -16.73
N ASP A 159 2.09 9.76 -16.68
CA ASP A 159 3.20 10.28 -17.50
C ASP A 159 2.85 10.25 -19.00
N GLN A 160 2.27 9.14 -19.46
CA GLN A 160 1.84 8.97 -20.85
C GLN A 160 0.70 9.91 -21.23
N ILE A 161 -0.26 10.14 -20.33
CA ILE A 161 -1.34 11.11 -20.55
C ILE A 161 -0.75 12.52 -20.66
N ALA A 162 0.10 12.94 -19.72
CA ALA A 162 0.72 14.27 -19.73
C ALA A 162 1.51 14.52 -21.02
N SER A 163 2.26 13.51 -21.48
CA SER A 163 3.04 13.55 -22.72
C SER A 163 2.14 13.62 -23.96
N SER A 164 1.11 12.76 -24.04
CA SER A 164 0.12 12.77 -25.14
C SER A 164 -0.61 14.11 -25.24
N MET A 165 -0.92 14.74 -24.10
CA MET A 165 -1.55 16.06 -24.08
C MET A 165 -0.57 17.16 -24.55
N GLN A 166 0.71 17.05 -24.22
CA GLN A 166 1.73 17.98 -24.71
C GLN A 166 1.89 17.90 -26.25
N GLU A 167 1.87 16.69 -26.79
CA GLU A 167 1.86 16.46 -28.24
C GLU A 167 0.60 17.03 -28.88
N SER A 168 -0.57 16.82 -28.27
CA SER A 168 -1.85 17.35 -28.74
C SER A 168 -1.85 18.87 -28.81
N ILE A 169 -1.34 19.55 -27.77
CA ILE A 169 -1.20 21.02 -27.76
C ILE A 169 -0.31 21.47 -28.94
N THR A 170 0.82 20.79 -29.16
CA THR A 170 1.74 21.10 -30.26
C THR A 170 1.08 20.91 -31.64
N GLN A 171 0.25 19.88 -31.80
CA GLN A 171 -0.51 19.64 -33.03
C GLN A 171 -1.59 20.71 -33.23
N ILE A 172 -2.29 21.12 -32.18
CA ILE A 172 -3.30 22.18 -32.24
C ILE A 172 -2.65 23.51 -32.67
N ASP A 173 -1.48 23.85 -32.12
CA ASP A 173 -0.72 25.06 -32.52
C ASP A 173 -0.34 25.02 -34.02
N ARG A 174 0.03 23.83 -34.54
CA ARG A 174 0.29 23.64 -35.98
C ARG A 174 -0.95 23.84 -36.83
N VAL A 175 -2.09 23.25 -36.43
CA VAL A 175 -3.37 23.44 -37.11
C VAL A 175 -3.76 24.92 -37.15
N GLU A 176 -3.56 25.66 -36.04
CA GLU A 176 -3.82 27.10 -36.03
C GLU A 176 -2.97 27.86 -37.05
N ALA A 177 -1.68 27.52 -37.15
CA ALA A 177 -0.77 28.13 -38.12
C ALA A 177 -1.16 27.81 -39.57
N GLU A 178 -1.48 26.55 -39.87
CA GLU A 178 -1.93 26.13 -41.21
C GLU A 178 -3.24 26.81 -41.61
N MET A 179 -4.17 26.98 -40.66
CA MET A 179 -5.44 27.66 -40.93
C MET A 179 -5.26 29.15 -41.23
N LYS A 180 -4.31 29.83 -40.58
CA LYS A 180 -3.94 31.22 -40.93
C LYS A 180 -3.42 31.31 -42.37
N ILE A 181 -2.61 30.34 -42.79
CA ILE A 181 -2.11 30.27 -44.18
C ILE A 181 -3.27 30.02 -45.15
N LEU A 182 -4.16 29.07 -44.85
CA LEU A 182 -5.31 28.75 -45.69
C LEU A 182 -6.24 29.95 -45.91
N VAL A 183 -6.53 30.70 -44.84
CA VAL A 183 -7.37 31.91 -44.94
C VAL A 183 -6.76 32.93 -45.89
N ARG A 184 -5.44 33.14 -45.82
CA ARG A 184 -4.73 34.02 -46.74
C ARG A 184 -4.79 33.52 -48.19
N SER A 185 -4.58 32.23 -48.42
CA SER A 185 -4.67 31.65 -49.77
C SER A 185 -6.07 31.79 -50.38
N ILE A 186 -7.13 31.66 -49.57
CA ILE A 186 -8.51 31.87 -50.03
C ILE A 186 -8.74 33.33 -50.44
N ASP A 187 -8.20 34.28 -49.67
CA ASP A 187 -8.28 35.71 -49.99
C ASP A 187 -7.58 36.02 -51.33
N GLU A 188 -6.37 35.48 -51.52
CA GLU A 188 -5.60 35.61 -52.77
C GLU A 188 -6.33 34.99 -53.97
N ILE A 189 -6.98 33.83 -53.80
CA ILE A 189 -7.82 33.20 -54.84
C ILE A 189 -9.03 34.08 -55.17
N GLY A 190 -9.69 34.67 -54.16
CA GLY A 190 -10.80 35.60 -54.35
C GLY A 190 -10.40 36.78 -55.23
N MET A 191 -9.29 37.44 -54.91
CA MET A 191 -8.74 38.55 -55.70
C MET A 191 -8.38 38.13 -57.13
N ALA A 192 -7.79 36.96 -57.31
CA ALA A 192 -7.47 36.43 -58.63
C ALA A 192 -8.73 36.14 -59.45
N SER A 193 -9.77 35.58 -58.83
CA SER A 193 -11.06 35.31 -59.45
C SER A 193 -11.75 36.59 -59.92
N ASP A 194 -11.75 37.64 -59.08
CA ASP A 194 -12.30 38.95 -59.45
C ASP A 194 -11.57 39.54 -60.67
N LYS A 195 -10.24 39.44 -60.69
CA LYS A 195 -9.42 39.89 -61.83
C LYS A 195 -9.72 39.13 -63.11
N VAL A 196 -9.94 37.82 -63.04
CA VAL A 196 -10.34 36.98 -64.18
C VAL A 196 -11.72 37.40 -64.69
N ALA A 197 -12.68 37.61 -63.80
CA ALA A 197 -14.02 38.06 -64.16
C ALA A 197 -13.99 39.42 -64.88
N MET A 198 -13.24 40.40 -64.35
CA MET A 198 -13.04 41.71 -64.99
C MET A 198 -12.40 41.59 -66.39
N SER A 199 -11.41 40.71 -66.53
CA SER A 199 -10.72 40.48 -67.80
C SER A 199 -11.65 39.84 -68.83
N ALA A 200 -12.49 38.89 -68.41
CA ALA A 200 -13.49 38.26 -69.26
C ALA A 200 -14.55 39.27 -69.75
N ASP A 201 -15.02 40.16 -68.87
CA ASP A 201 -15.96 41.22 -69.23
C ASP A 201 -15.35 42.23 -70.24
N THR A 202 -14.09 42.60 -70.02
CA THR A 202 -13.32 43.45 -70.95
C THR A 202 -13.16 42.79 -72.32
N LEU A 203 -12.88 41.48 -72.35
CA LEU A 203 -12.77 40.73 -73.60
C LEU A 203 -14.12 40.68 -74.34
N ASN A 204 -15.21 40.43 -73.62
CA ASN A 204 -16.56 40.37 -74.18
C ASN A 204 -16.99 41.71 -74.78
N THR A 205 -16.77 42.81 -74.06
CA THR A 205 -17.04 44.16 -74.57
C THR A 205 -16.20 44.49 -75.80
N THR A 206 -14.90 44.14 -75.79
CA THR A 206 -14.02 44.33 -76.97
C THR A 206 -14.50 43.52 -78.18
N ALA A 207 -14.92 42.27 -77.98
CA ALA A 207 -15.44 41.41 -79.05
C ALA A 207 -16.76 41.92 -79.64
N GLN A 208 -17.60 42.60 -78.86
CA GLN A 208 -18.83 43.24 -79.35
C GLN A 208 -18.58 44.53 -80.17
N HIS A 209 -17.38 45.11 -80.04
CA HIS A 209 -17.00 46.34 -80.74
C HIS A 209 -16.15 46.09 -82.01
N LEU A 210 -15.88 44.83 -82.36
CA LEU A 210 -15.25 44.38 -83.61
C LEU A 210 -16.30 43.95 -84.63
#